data_AF-A0A955L8F3-F1
#
_entry.id   AF-A0A955L8F3-F1
#
_cell.length_a   1.000
_cell.length_b   1.000
_cell.length_c   1.000
_cell.angle_alpha   90.00
_cell.angle_beta   90.00
_cell.angle_gamma   90.00
#
_symmetry.space_group_name_H-M   'P 1'
#
loop_
_entity.id
_entity.type
_entity.pdbx_description
1 polymer ?
#
loop_
_entity_poly.entity_id
_entity_poly.type
_entity_poly.pdbx_seq_one_letter_code
_entity_poly.pdbx_strand_id
1 'polypeptide(L)'
;MNYFTYIVLGLLVSIIGIFLIRSKLIRVMSFGIRVTFIGLILTTIVSLFGSDLFTQLADASLKKSGVHEVIQEVDSTLRFDFVKDSAEDIWDDLKGLFGGDEEVEQAEEIVINEEGVLETRLYPLLVNMIGNLYQYTTLILSLLGLILLTYISYATQSVQEAVKLDHKVNALEKRLRVLEHRG
;
A
#
# COMPACT_ATOMS: atom_id res chain seq x y z
N MET A 1 -33.18 8.51 40.16
CA MET A 1 -32.58 7.59 39.16
C MET A 1 -31.08 7.62 39.34
N ASN A 2 -30.42 6.47 39.47
CA ASN A 2 -28.97 6.42 39.74
C ASN A 2 -28.17 6.61 38.45
N TYR A 3 -26.97 7.21 38.58
CA TYR A 3 -26.01 7.38 37.48
C TYR A 3 -25.74 6.07 36.72
N PHE A 4 -25.70 4.95 37.45
CA PHE A 4 -25.58 3.61 36.92
C PHE A 4 -26.68 3.25 35.90
N THR A 5 -27.92 3.67 36.17
CA THR A 5 -29.07 3.40 35.29
C THR A 5 -28.93 4.15 33.96
N TYR A 6 -28.41 5.38 33.95
CA TYR A 6 -28.17 6.14 32.72
C TYR A 6 -27.05 5.53 31.86
N ILE A 7 -25.97 5.03 32.49
CA ILE A 7 -24.87 4.37 31.77
C ILE A 7 -25.36 3.09 31.10
N VAL A 8 -26.10 2.25 31.83
CA VAL A 8 -26.65 0.99 31.29
C VAL A 8 -27.66 1.26 30.16
N LEU A 9 -28.51 2.28 30.31
CA LEU A 9 -29.48 2.65 29.28
C LEU A 9 -28.79 3.19 28.01
N GLY A 10 -27.75 4.01 28.15
CA GLY A 10 -26.94 4.49 27.03
C GLY A 10 -26.21 3.36 26.29
N LEU A 11 -25.70 2.38 27.02
CA LEU A 11 -25.05 1.19 26.45
C LEU A 11 -26.05 0.32 25.68
N LEU A 12 -27.25 0.11 26.23
CA LEU A 12 -28.36 -0.59 25.56
C LEU A 12 -28.82 0.11 24.28
N VAL A 13 -29.01 1.43 24.32
CA VAL A 13 -29.39 2.23 23.14
C VAL A 13 -28.30 2.17 22.07
N SER A 14 -27.03 2.17 22.47
CA SER A 14 -25.89 2.05 21.54
C SER A 14 -25.84 0.67 20.88
N ILE A 15 -26.04 -0.41 21.65
CA ILE A 15 -26.12 -1.78 21.12
C ILE A 15 -27.30 -1.94 20.15
N ILE A 16 -28.48 -1.40 20.51
CA ILE A 16 -29.67 -1.43 19.65
C ILE A 16 -29.45 -0.61 18.37
N GLY A 17 -28.80 0.55 18.48
CA GLY A 17 -28.43 1.38 17.33
C GLY A 17 -27.47 0.66 16.38
N ILE A 18 -26.43 0.02 16.93
CA ILE A 18 -25.50 -0.82 16.15
C ILE A 18 -26.25 -1.98 15.49
N PHE A 19 -27.18 -2.62 16.20
CA PHE A 19 -27.97 -3.74 15.68
C PHE A 19 -28.91 -3.32 14.54
N LEU A 20 -29.54 -2.13 14.62
CA LEU A 20 -30.39 -1.59 13.57
C LEU A 20 -29.61 -1.17 12.31
N ILE A 21 -28.41 -0.63 12.48
CA ILE A 21 -27.57 -0.18 11.36
C ILE A 21 -26.82 -1.37 10.71
N ARG A 22 -26.68 -2.50 11.43
CA ARG A 22 -25.97 -3.71 11.00
C ARG A 22 -26.28 -4.15 9.57
N SER A 23 -27.55 -4.12 9.14
CA SER A 23 -27.94 -4.56 7.79
C SER A 23 -27.45 -3.61 6.69
N LYS A 24 -27.41 -2.30 6.95
CA LYS A 24 -26.83 -1.30 6.05
C LYS A 24 -25.30 -1.34 6.08
N LEU A 25 -24.71 -1.53 7.26
CA LEU A 25 -23.26 -1.67 7.46
C LEU A 25 -22.68 -2.86 6.69
N ILE A 26 -23.32 -4.04 6.74
CA ILE A 26 -22.86 -5.22 5.99
C ILE A 26 -22.88 -4.95 4.48
N ARG A 27 -23.89 -4.24 3.98
CA ARG A 27 -23.99 -3.88 2.55
C ARG A 27 -22.91 -2.90 2.14
N VAL A 28 -22.66 -1.87 2.94
CA VAL A 28 -21.60 -0.87 2.70
C VAL A 28 -20.21 -1.51 2.81
N MET A 29 -19.97 -2.36 3.82
CA MET A 29 -18.72 -3.12 3.94
C MET A 29 -18.48 -4.01 2.72
N SER A 30 -19.51 -4.73 2.26
CA SER A 30 -19.38 -5.60 1.08
C SER A 30 -19.07 -4.82 -0.19
N PHE A 31 -19.65 -3.63 -0.36
CA PHE A 31 -19.31 -2.75 -1.47
C PHE A 31 -17.89 -2.18 -1.34
N GLY A 32 -17.50 -1.71 -0.15
CA GLY A 32 -16.16 -1.22 0.14
C GLY A 32 -15.08 -2.25 -0.16
N ILE A 33 -15.25 -3.50 0.32
CA ILE A 33 -14.33 -4.62 0.06
C ILE A 33 -14.10 -4.82 -1.45
N ARG A 34 -15.15 -4.77 -2.27
CA ARG A 34 -15.04 -4.95 -3.73
C ARG A 34 -14.26 -3.81 -4.39
N VAL A 35 -14.55 -2.57 -4.01
CA VAL A 35 -13.85 -1.39 -4.54
C VAL A 35 -12.38 -1.41 -4.13
N THR A 36 -12.09 -1.69 -2.86
CA THR A 36 -10.71 -1.78 -2.36
C THR A 36 -9.96 -2.94 -3.00
N PHE A 37 -10.60 -4.08 -3.26
CA PHE A 37 -9.97 -5.21 -3.94
C PHE A 37 -9.55 -4.85 -5.38
N ILE A 38 -10.42 -4.18 -6.15
CA ILE A 38 -10.09 -3.68 -7.49
C ILE A 38 -8.95 -2.67 -7.40
N GLY A 39 -9.00 -1.75 -6.43
CA GLY A 39 -7.94 -0.78 -6.18
C GLY A 39 -6.60 -1.44 -5.92
N LEU A 40 -6.55 -2.47 -5.08
CA LEU A 40 -5.31 -3.18 -4.75
C LEU A 40 -4.74 -3.96 -5.94
N ILE A 41 -5.59 -4.53 -6.80
CA ILE A 41 -5.14 -5.14 -8.05
C ILE A 41 -4.49 -4.09 -8.94
N LEU A 42 -5.15 -2.95 -9.14
CA LEU A 42 -4.61 -1.86 -9.96
C LEU A 42 -3.29 -1.34 -9.39
N THR A 43 -3.18 -1.12 -8.08
CA THR A 43 -1.91 -0.69 -7.47
C THR A 43 -0.81 -1.75 -7.61
N THR A 44 -1.16 -3.04 -7.56
CA THR A 44 -0.19 -4.13 -7.79
C THR A 44 0.31 -4.13 -9.23
N ILE A 45 -0.60 -3.97 -10.21
CA ILE A 45 -0.24 -3.85 -11.63
C ILE A 45 0.65 -2.62 -11.86
N VAL A 46 0.27 -1.47 -11.32
CA VAL A 46 1.08 -0.23 -11.40
C VAL A 46 2.45 -0.43 -10.75
N SER A 47 2.52 -1.17 -9.64
CA SER A 47 3.80 -1.47 -8.98
C SER A 47 4.68 -2.44 -9.77
N LEU A 48 4.10 -3.31 -10.60
CA LEU A 48 4.85 -4.26 -11.43
C LEU A 48 5.35 -3.64 -12.74
N PHE A 49 4.58 -2.73 -13.34
CA PHE A 49 4.84 -2.21 -14.69
C PHE A 49 5.16 -0.71 -14.75
N GLY A 50 5.02 0.03 -13.64
CA GLY A 50 5.16 1.48 -13.58
C GLY A 50 6.39 1.95 -12.83
N SER A 51 7.58 1.36 -13.06
CA SER A 51 8.85 1.77 -12.44
C SER A 51 9.07 3.29 -12.52
N ASP A 52 8.73 3.89 -13.67
CA ASP A 52 8.91 5.31 -13.95
C ASP A 52 8.08 6.23 -13.03
N LEU A 53 6.94 5.77 -12.52
CA LEU A 53 6.14 6.55 -11.59
C LEU A 53 6.81 6.65 -10.22
N PHE A 54 7.48 5.58 -9.79
CA PHE A 54 8.17 5.54 -8.49
C PHE A 54 9.47 6.33 -8.53
N THR A 55 10.21 6.30 -9.64
CA THR A 55 11.40 7.13 -9.83
C THR A 55 11.05 8.62 -9.93
N GLN A 56 9.96 8.99 -10.61
CA GLN A 56 9.47 10.37 -10.60
C GLN A 56 9.02 10.85 -9.20
N LEU A 57 8.35 9.98 -8.44
CA LEU A 57 7.99 10.26 -7.04
C LEU A 57 9.23 10.42 -6.16
N ALA A 58 10.26 9.59 -6.38
CA ALA A 58 11.53 9.69 -5.67
C ALA A 58 12.28 10.99 -6.01
N ASP A 59 12.37 11.35 -7.29
CA ASP A 59 12.97 12.63 -7.73
C ASP A 59 12.24 13.84 -7.14
N ALA A 60 10.90 13.86 -7.18
CA ALA A 60 10.11 14.92 -6.58
C ALA A 60 10.29 15.00 -5.06
N SER A 61 10.40 13.86 -4.37
CA SER A 61 10.64 13.76 -2.93
C SER A 61 12.02 14.30 -2.56
N LEU A 62 13.06 13.90 -3.31
CA LEU A 62 14.44 14.33 -3.11
C LEU A 62 14.62 15.83 -3.38
N LYS A 63 14.00 16.35 -4.44
CA LYS A 63 13.96 17.80 -4.72
C LYS A 63 13.28 18.58 -3.60
N LYS A 64 12.13 18.10 -3.12
CA LYS A 64 11.42 18.74 -2.01
C LYS A 64 12.20 18.69 -0.69
N SER A 65 13.01 17.67 -0.50
CA SER A 65 13.90 17.51 0.66
C SER A 65 15.17 18.38 0.57
N GLY A 66 15.39 19.10 -0.53
CA GLY A 66 16.60 19.91 -0.75
C GLY A 66 17.86 19.08 -1.04
N VAL A 67 17.74 17.76 -1.26
CA VAL A 67 18.91 16.89 -1.48
C VAL A 67 19.60 17.22 -2.80
N HIS A 68 18.84 17.62 -3.81
CA HIS A 68 19.38 18.06 -5.10
C HIS A 68 20.22 19.35 -4.95
N GLU A 69 19.72 20.33 -4.19
CA GLU A 69 20.41 21.60 -3.94
C GLU A 69 21.69 21.40 -3.13
N VAL A 70 21.67 20.51 -2.13
CA VAL A 70 22.85 20.15 -1.33
C VAL A 70 23.91 19.46 -2.19
N ILE A 71 23.51 18.55 -3.09
CA ILE A 71 24.46 17.86 -3.98
C ILE A 71 25.12 18.86 -4.94
N GLN A 72 24.36 19.81 -5.50
CA GLN A 72 24.91 20.88 -6.35
C GLN A 72 25.87 21.81 -5.59
N GLU A 73 25.52 22.21 -4.36
CA GLU A 73 26.40 23.04 -3.52
C GLU A 73 27.71 22.32 -3.19
N VAL A 74 27.62 21.02 -2.87
CA VAL A 74 28.78 20.17 -2.56
C VAL A 74 29.67 19.96 -3.80
N ASP A 75 29.09 19.73 -4.97
CA ASP A 75 29.84 19.63 -6.24
C ASP A 75 30.57 20.93 -6.59
N SER A 76 29.93 22.09 -6.37
CA SER A 76 30.56 23.39 -6.62
C SER A 76 31.71 23.71 -5.65
N THR A 77 31.76 23.03 -4.50
CA THR A 77 32.72 23.29 -3.41
C THR A 77 33.90 22.30 -3.41
N LEU A 78 33.75 21.11 -4.01
CA LEU A 78 34.76 20.07 -3.98
C LEU A 78 35.77 20.18 -5.14
N ARG A 79 37.07 20.18 -4.81
CA ARG A 79 38.14 19.97 -5.80
C ARG A 79 38.09 18.50 -6.27
N PHE A 80 37.88 18.33 -7.56
CA PHE A 80 37.53 17.10 -8.28
C PHE A 80 38.39 15.84 -8.03
N ASP A 81 39.59 15.96 -7.46
CA ASP A 81 40.53 14.83 -7.34
C ASP A 81 40.36 13.97 -6.07
N PHE A 82 39.67 14.44 -5.02
CA PHE A 82 39.56 13.70 -3.74
C PHE A 82 38.24 12.95 -3.55
N VAL A 83 37.20 13.31 -4.32
CA VAL A 83 35.83 12.78 -4.15
C VAL A 83 35.62 11.50 -4.95
N LYS A 84 36.35 11.35 -6.05
CA LYS A 84 36.21 10.21 -6.95
C LYS A 84 36.45 8.88 -6.22
N ASP A 85 37.53 8.80 -5.46
CA ASP A 85 37.90 7.58 -4.73
C ASP A 85 36.92 7.27 -3.59
N SER A 86 36.45 8.30 -2.85
CA SER A 86 35.47 8.08 -1.77
C SER A 86 34.07 7.73 -2.28
N ALA A 87 33.68 8.23 -3.44
CA ALA A 87 32.40 7.90 -4.07
C ALA A 87 32.44 6.49 -4.70
N GLU A 88 33.58 6.06 -5.24
CA GLU A 88 33.79 4.68 -5.73
C GLU A 88 33.79 3.66 -4.57
N ASP A 89 34.40 3.97 -3.43
CA ASP A 89 34.37 3.09 -2.24
C ASP A 89 32.95 2.95 -1.66
N ILE A 90 32.20 4.05 -1.54
CA ILE A 90 30.79 4.01 -1.11
C ILE A 90 29.92 3.23 -2.10
N TRP A 91 30.24 3.31 -3.39
CA TRP A 91 29.58 2.57 -4.45
C TRP A 91 29.82 1.06 -4.38
N ASP A 92 31.06 0.64 -4.16
CA ASP A 92 31.40 -0.78 -4.03
C ASP A 92 30.79 -1.39 -2.76
N ASP A 93 30.78 -0.64 -1.65
CA ASP A 93 30.12 -1.06 -0.41
C ASP A 93 28.59 -1.15 -0.57
N LEU A 94 27.96 -0.21 -1.31
CA LEU A 94 26.52 -0.26 -1.58
C LEU A 94 26.14 -1.37 -2.55
N LYS A 95 26.92 -1.63 -3.60
CA LYS A 95 26.71 -2.77 -4.50
C LYS A 95 26.79 -4.10 -3.76
N GLY A 96 27.75 -4.24 -2.85
CA GLY A 96 27.92 -5.41 -2.00
C GLY A 96 26.71 -5.69 -1.10
N LEU A 97 25.98 -4.65 -0.67
CA LEU A 97 24.81 -4.79 0.21
C LEU A 97 23.52 -5.17 -0.52
N PHE A 98 23.42 -4.93 -1.84
CA PHE A 98 22.20 -5.14 -2.62
C PHE A 98 22.32 -6.23 -3.71
N GLY A 99 23.44 -6.96 -3.78
CA GLY A 99 23.59 -8.15 -4.62
C GLY A 99 23.55 -7.86 -6.13
N GLY A 100 24.09 -6.71 -6.55
CA GLY A 100 24.09 -6.29 -7.95
C GLY A 100 25.31 -6.79 -8.71
N ASP A 101 25.22 -7.98 -9.28
CA ASP A 101 26.12 -8.49 -10.32
C ASP A 101 25.33 -8.62 -11.64
N GLU A 102 24.69 -7.52 -12.05
CA GLU A 102 24.11 -7.37 -13.38
C GLU A 102 24.66 -6.08 -14.01
N GLU A 103 25.42 -6.30 -15.08
CA GLU A 103 25.94 -5.39 -16.10
C GLU A 103 25.45 -3.93 -16.03
N VAL A 104 26.20 -3.09 -15.32
CA VAL A 104 26.19 -1.64 -15.57
C VAL A 104 27.02 -1.42 -16.83
N GLU A 105 26.38 -1.54 -18.00
CA GLU A 105 26.97 -1.17 -19.28
C GLU A 105 27.45 0.29 -19.22
N GLN A 106 28.76 0.42 -19.38
CA GLN A 106 29.49 1.55 -19.94
C GLN A 106 29.24 2.91 -19.26
N ALA A 107 30.12 3.19 -18.29
CA ALA A 107 30.53 4.56 -18.01
C ALA A 107 31.12 5.17 -19.28
N GLU A 108 30.28 5.85 -20.06
CA GLU A 108 30.70 6.69 -21.17
C GLU A 108 31.77 7.68 -20.70
N GLU A 109 32.75 7.84 -21.59
CA GLU A 109 33.92 8.68 -21.50
C GLU A 109 33.56 10.08 -20.98
N ILE A 110 34.27 10.54 -19.95
CA ILE A 110 34.01 11.79 -19.24
C ILE A 110 34.22 12.97 -20.20
N VAL A 111 33.15 13.40 -20.88
CA VAL A 111 33.03 14.75 -21.38
C VAL A 111 32.70 15.61 -20.16
N ILE A 112 33.71 16.35 -19.68
CA ILE A 112 33.55 17.33 -18.60
C ILE A 112 32.67 18.46 -19.14
N ASN A 113 31.35 18.25 -19.12
CA ASN A 113 30.38 19.33 -19.13
C ASN A 113 30.16 19.80 -17.69
N GLU A 114 29.69 21.03 -17.53
CA GLU A 114 29.61 21.82 -16.29
C GLU A 114 28.79 21.22 -15.13
N GLU A 115 28.32 19.97 -15.25
CA GLU A 115 27.62 19.20 -14.22
C GLU A 115 28.63 18.36 -13.43
N GLY A 116 28.62 18.49 -12.10
CA GLY A 116 29.61 17.83 -11.27
C GLY A 116 29.41 16.30 -11.16
N VAL A 117 30.39 15.63 -10.56
CA VAL A 117 30.46 14.16 -10.55
C VAL A 117 29.37 13.55 -9.67
N LEU A 118 28.98 14.24 -8.60
CA LEU A 118 27.95 13.78 -7.67
C LEU A 118 26.55 13.94 -8.27
N GLU A 119 26.30 15.04 -8.98
CA GLU A 119 25.05 15.23 -9.70
C GLU A 119 24.85 14.19 -10.81
N THR A 120 25.91 13.89 -11.57
CA THR A 120 25.82 12.96 -12.70
C THR A 120 25.77 11.50 -12.28
N ARG A 121 26.41 11.10 -11.16
CA ARG A 121 26.49 9.69 -10.73
C ARG A 121 25.69 9.34 -9.48
N LEU A 122 25.72 10.18 -8.44
CA LEU A 122 25.13 9.86 -7.14
C LEU A 122 23.63 10.18 -7.09
N TYR A 123 23.21 11.30 -7.69
CA TYR A 123 21.81 11.73 -7.65
C TYR A 123 20.84 10.76 -8.37
N PRO A 124 21.10 10.32 -9.63
CA PRO A 124 20.21 9.38 -10.31
C PRO A 124 20.14 8.03 -9.61
N LEU A 125 21.24 7.63 -8.96
CA LEU A 125 21.32 6.41 -8.18
C LEU A 125 20.45 6.50 -6.91
N LEU A 126 20.51 7.61 -6.17
CA LEU A 126 19.64 7.86 -5.03
C LEU A 126 18.16 7.85 -5.44
N VAL A 127 17.83 8.49 -6.57
CA VAL A 127 16.48 8.45 -7.16
C VAL A 127 16.05 7.02 -7.46
N ASN A 128 16.91 6.21 -8.08
CA ASN A 128 16.62 4.81 -8.40
C ASN A 128 16.47 3.93 -7.15
N MET A 129 17.35 4.08 -6.14
CA MET A 129 17.25 3.33 -4.89
C MET A 129 15.96 3.63 -4.14
N ILE A 130 15.60 4.91 -4.01
CA ILE A 130 14.37 5.32 -3.34
C ILE A 130 13.14 4.92 -4.15
N GLY A 131 13.21 5.05 -5.48
CA GLY A 131 12.16 4.59 -6.40
C GLY A 131 11.89 3.10 -6.23
N ASN A 132 12.93 2.26 -6.27
CA ASN A 132 12.82 0.82 -6.04
C ASN A 132 12.27 0.50 -4.64
N LEU A 133 12.69 1.24 -3.61
CA LEU A 133 12.18 1.06 -2.26
C LEU A 133 10.68 1.37 -2.16
N TYR A 134 10.22 2.45 -2.79
CA TYR A 134 8.78 2.77 -2.88
C TYR A 134 8.00 1.73 -3.68
N GLN A 135 8.58 1.22 -4.77
CA GLN A 135 7.97 0.18 -5.58
C GLN A 135 7.78 -1.12 -4.77
N TYR A 136 8.84 -1.60 -4.10
CA TYR A 136 8.76 -2.83 -3.31
C TYR A 136 7.85 -2.71 -2.10
N THR A 137 7.90 -1.59 -1.37
CA THR A 137 7.00 -1.38 -0.23
C THR A 137 5.54 -1.30 -0.66
N THR A 138 5.24 -0.63 -1.77
CA THR A 138 3.87 -0.56 -2.32
C THR A 138 3.38 -1.94 -2.76
N LEU A 139 4.24 -2.74 -3.41
CA LEU A 139 3.93 -4.10 -3.85
C LEU A 139 3.68 -5.03 -2.66
N ILE A 140 4.53 -4.99 -1.63
CA ILE A 140 4.35 -5.81 -0.42
C ILE A 140 3.04 -5.46 0.28
N LEU A 141 2.77 -4.16 0.46
CA LEU A 141 1.52 -3.70 1.09
C LEU A 141 0.29 -4.07 0.26
N SER A 142 0.36 -3.99 -1.07
CA SER A 142 -0.76 -4.36 -1.92
C SER A 142 -1.04 -5.87 -1.87
N LEU A 143 -0.01 -6.71 -1.87
CA LEU A 143 -0.14 -8.16 -1.71
C LEU A 143 -0.72 -8.53 -0.34
N LEU A 144 -0.20 -7.95 0.74
CA LEU A 144 -0.73 -8.16 2.09
C LEU A 144 -2.20 -7.72 2.20
N GLY A 145 -2.54 -6.58 1.59
CA GLY A 145 -3.91 -6.10 1.53
C GLY A 145 -4.84 -7.04 0.76
N LEU A 146 -4.37 -7.62 -0.36
CA LEU A 146 -5.14 -8.60 -1.13
C LEU A 146 -5.40 -9.87 -0.33
N ILE A 147 -4.39 -10.38 0.38
CA ILE A 147 -4.53 -11.54 1.27
C ILE A 147 -5.56 -11.23 2.37
N LEU A 148 -5.42 -10.10 3.06
CA LEU A 148 -6.33 -9.70 4.14
C LEU A 148 -7.77 -9.53 3.64
N LEU A 149 -7.97 -8.86 2.50
CA LEU A 149 -9.30 -8.68 1.92
C LEU A 149 -9.92 -10.02 1.50
N THR A 150 -9.12 -10.96 1.02
CA THR A 150 -9.60 -12.29 0.67
C THR A 150 -10.16 -13.01 1.91
N TYR A 151 -9.44 -12.98 3.04
CA TYR A 151 -9.93 -13.52 4.31
C TYR A 151 -11.22 -12.84 4.80
N ILE A 152 -11.27 -11.51 4.76
CA ILE A 152 -12.46 -10.74 5.16
C ILE A 152 -13.65 -11.06 4.23
N SER A 153 -13.39 -11.25 2.94
CA SER A 153 -14.41 -11.61 1.95
C SER A 153 -15.03 -12.98 2.25
N TYR A 154 -14.20 -14.00 2.52
CA TYR A 154 -14.69 -15.33 2.93
C TYR A 154 -15.51 -15.28 4.22
N ALA A 155 -15.05 -14.52 5.23
CA ALA A 155 -15.80 -14.31 6.47
C ALA A 155 -17.13 -13.59 6.25
N THR A 156 -17.18 -12.63 5.34
CA THR A 156 -18.41 -11.90 5.01
C THR A 156 -19.39 -12.79 4.22
N GLN A 157 -18.88 -13.60 3.29
CA GLN A 157 -19.70 -14.49 2.47
C GLN A 157 -20.38 -15.58 3.31
N SER A 158 -19.65 -16.21 4.23
CA SER A 158 -20.19 -17.19 5.17
C SER A 158 -21.32 -16.63 6.03
N VAL A 159 -21.19 -15.38 6.51
CA VAL A 159 -22.29 -14.68 7.22
C VAL A 159 -23.50 -14.45 6.30
N GLN A 160 -23.28 -14.05 5.05
CA GLN A 160 -24.38 -13.84 4.10
C GLN A 160 -25.10 -15.14 3.74
N GLU A 161 -24.37 -16.25 3.60
CA GLU A 161 -24.93 -17.57 3.33
C GLU A 161 -25.76 -18.07 4.52
N ALA A 162 -25.27 -17.89 5.75
CA ALA A 162 -26.02 -18.22 6.96
C ALA A 162 -27.35 -17.45 7.04
N VAL A 163 -27.35 -16.14 6.72
CA VAL A 163 -28.57 -15.31 6.69
C VAL A 163 -29.55 -15.79 5.61
N LYS A 164 -29.05 -16.15 4.41
CA LYS A 164 -29.91 -16.71 3.35
C LYS A 164 -30.52 -18.05 3.76
N LEU A 165 -29.75 -18.90 4.45
CA LEU A 165 -30.22 -20.19 4.92
C LEU A 165 -31.30 -20.03 5.99
N ASP A 166 -31.10 -19.11 6.94
CA ASP A 166 -32.08 -18.76 7.97
C ASP A 166 -33.41 -18.28 7.36
N HIS A 167 -33.36 -17.43 6.33
CA HIS A 167 -34.56 -17.03 5.60
C HIS A 167 -35.28 -18.20 4.91
N LYS A 168 -34.54 -19.16 4.33
CA LYS A 168 -35.12 -20.35 3.70
C LYS A 168 -35.78 -21.27 4.74
N VAL A 169 -35.14 -21.49 5.88
CA VAL A 169 -35.68 -22.30 6.98
C VAL A 169 -36.97 -21.66 7.51
N ASN A 170 -36.95 -20.37 7.81
CA ASN A 170 -38.14 -19.64 8.26
C ASN A 170 -39.29 -19.69 7.23
N ALA A 171 -38.98 -19.64 5.93
CA ALA A 171 -39.98 -19.78 4.88
C ALA A 171 -40.57 -21.21 4.80
N LEU A 172 -39.74 -22.24 4.99
CA LEU A 172 -40.17 -23.63 5.05
C LEU A 172 -41.04 -23.90 6.27
N GLU A 173 -40.65 -23.43 7.45
CA GLU A 173 -41.46 -23.55 8.68
C GLU A 173 -42.83 -22.88 8.53
N LYS A 174 -42.90 -21.71 7.90
CA LYS A 174 -44.17 -21.04 7.60
C LYS A 174 -45.05 -21.90 6.68
N ARG A 175 -44.46 -22.52 5.65
CA ARG A 175 -45.20 -23.41 4.74
C ARG A 175 -45.68 -24.68 5.46
N LEU A 176 -44.86 -25.24 6.35
CA LEU A 176 -45.17 -26.44 7.13
C LEU A 176 -46.34 -26.18 8.09
N ARG A 177 -46.32 -25.07 8.82
CA ARG A 177 -47.45 -24.63 9.66
C ARG A 177 -48.75 -24.43 8.89
N VAL A 178 -48.69 -23.90 7.67
CA VAL A 178 -49.88 -23.72 6.82
C VAL A 178 -50.45 -25.07 6.36
N LEU A 179 -49.59 -26.07 6.13
CA LEU A 179 -50.02 -27.42 5.77
C LEU A 179 -50.63 -28.15 6.98
N GLU A 180 -50.02 -28.05 8.17
CA GLU A 180 -50.56 -28.62 9.41
C GLU A 180 -51.91 -28.03 9.81
N HIS A 181 -52.20 -26.77 9.48
CA HIS A 181 -53.50 -26.15 9.75
C HIS A 181 -54.59 -26.51 8.73
N ARG A 182 -54.22 -27.13 7.61
CA ARG A 182 -55.15 -27.51 6.53
C ARG A 182 -55.43 -29.01 6.46
N GLY A 183 -54.56 -29.84 7.04
CA GLY A 183 -54.77 -31.28 7.24
C GLY A 183 -55.51 -31.55 8.55
#